data_AF-A0A9D6IQ29-F1
#
_entry.id   AF-A0A9D6IQ29-F1
#
_cell.length_a   1.000
_cell.length_b   1.000
_cell.length_c   1.000
_cell.angle_alpha   90.00
_cell.angle_beta   90.00
_cell.angle_gamma   90.00
#
_symmetry.space_group_name_H-M   'P 1'
#
loop_
_entity.id
_entity.type
_entity.pdbx_description
1 polymer ?
#
loop_
_entity_poly.entity_id
_entity_poly.type
_entity_poly.pdbx_seq_one_letter_code
_entity_poly.pdbx_strand_id
1 'polypeptide(L)' 'MWERLSFEELSDRFHAYEHTYGYSTIEFYRRFQHGQLGDDPDMMMWAGLYHLYLTSHPLRQFMLHEAASA' A
#
# COMPACT_ATOMS: atom_id res chain seq x y z
N MET A 1 -18.00 5.83 -0.82
CA MET A 1 -17.58 6.32 -2.17
C MET A 1 -16.13 5.87 -2.31
N TRP A 2 -15.85 4.88 -3.15
CA TRP A 2 -14.47 4.43 -3.37
C TRP A 2 -13.80 5.44 -4.28
N GLU A 3 -13.10 6.40 -3.68
CA GLU A 3 -12.28 7.35 -4.44
C GLU A 3 -11.18 6.59 -5.17
N ARG A 4 -10.91 6.97 -6.41
CA ARG A 4 -9.80 6.41 -7.18
C ARG A 4 -8.50 6.86 -6.51
N LEU A 5 -7.86 5.96 -5.77
CA LEU A 5 -6.53 6.19 -5.20
C LEU A 5 -5.46 6.09 -6.30
N SER A 6 -4.75 7.17 -6.54
CA SER A 6 -3.55 7.20 -7.37
C SER A 6 -2.37 6.50 -6.66
N PHE A 7 -1.32 6.19 -7.43
CA PHE A 7 -0.10 5.63 -6.87
C PHE A 7 0.64 6.60 -5.95
N GLU A 8 0.62 7.89 -6.30
CA GLU A 8 1.25 8.95 -5.51
C GLU A 8 0.54 9.11 -4.16
N GLU A 9 -0.80 9.20 -4.15
CA GLU A 9 -1.57 9.27 -2.90
C GLU A 9 -1.40 8.03 -2.01
N LEU A 10 -1.22 6.85 -2.62
CA LEU A 10 -0.96 5.61 -1.90
C LEU A 10 0.46 5.60 -1.30
N SER A 11 1.44 6.10 -2.04
CA SER A 11 2.83 6.25 -1.56
C SER A 11 2.93 7.28 -0.44
N ASP A 12 2.25 8.42 -0.58
CA ASP A 12 2.17 9.46 0.45
C ASP A 12 1.51 8.94 1.73
N ARG A 13 0.46 8.13 1.59
CA ARG A 13 -0.17 7.45 2.74
C ARG A 13 0.81 6.53 3.45
N PHE A 14 1.59 5.72 2.73
CA PHE A 14 2.60 4.88 3.38
C PHE A 14 3.64 5.72 4.11
N HIS A 15 4.15 6.79 3.51
CA HIS A 15 5.07 7.70 4.20
C HIS A 15 4.47 8.35 5.45
N ALA A 16 3.16 8.66 5.45
CA ALA A 16 2.49 9.14 6.65
C ALA A 16 2.46 8.09 7.78
N TYR A 17 2.22 6.82 7.46
CA TYR A 17 2.35 5.73 8.44
C TYR A 17 3.79 5.59 8.94
N GLU A 18 4.78 5.64 8.05
CA GLU A 18 6.19 5.54 8.44
C GLU A 18 6.60 6.66 9.41
N HIS A 19 6.19 7.89 9.11
CA HIS A 19 6.46 9.03 9.97
C HIS A 19 5.73 8.95 11.31
N THR A 20 4.46 8.53 11.32
CA THR A 20 3.63 8.47 12.53
C THR A 20 4.11 7.40 13.50
N TYR A 21 4.50 6.23 12.98
CA TYR A 21 4.81 5.05 13.79
C TYR A 21 6.32 4.77 13.90
N GLY A 22 7.17 5.45 13.13
CA GLY A 22 8.62 5.27 13.15
C GLY A 22 9.13 3.96 12.53
N TYR A 23 8.28 3.24 11.81
CA TYR A 23 8.63 2.00 11.11
C TYR A 23 8.66 2.24 9.62
N SER A 24 9.60 1.63 8.89
CA SER A 24 9.49 1.58 7.44
C SER A 24 8.33 0.68 7.00
N THR A 25 7.83 0.87 5.78
CA THR A 25 6.82 0.01 5.16
C THR A 25 7.26 -1.45 5.14
N ILE A 26 8.56 -1.71 4.99
CA ILE A 26 9.15 -3.05 5.06
C ILE A 26 8.99 -3.66 6.46
N GLU A 27 9.21 -2.87 7.51
CA GLU A 27 9.07 -3.32 8.89
C GLU A 27 7.59 -3.56 9.25
N PHE A 28 6.69 -2.70 8.80
CA PHE A 28 5.25 -2.95 8.88
C PHE A 28 4.88 -4.26 8.18
N TYR A 29 5.41 -4.51 6.99
CA TYR A 29 5.14 -5.74 6.25
C TYR A 29 5.62 -6.98 7.00
N ARG A 30 6.82 -6.95 7.59
CA ARG A 30 7.30 -8.07 8.42
C ARG A 30 6.35 -8.34 9.58
N ARG A 31 5.98 -7.30 10.32
CA ARG A 31 5.04 -7.43 11.45
C ARG A 31 3.69 -7.93 11.00
N PHE A 32 3.20 -7.53 9.82
CA PHE A 32 1.97 -8.03 9.24
C PHE A 32 2.05 -9.54 8.98
N GLN A 33 3.12 -10.00 8.34
CA GLN A 33 3.34 -11.42 8.06
C GLN A 33 3.46 -12.26 9.33
N HIS A 34 4.01 -11.70 10.41
CA HIS A 34 4.14 -12.37 11.70
C HIS A 34 2.89 -12.23 12.59
N GLY A 35 1.82 -11.57 12.14
CA GLY A 35 0.60 -11.34 12.93
C GLY A 35 0.79 -10.37 14.10
N GLN A 36 1.80 -9.50 14.02
CA GLN A 36 2.24 -8.59 15.09
C GLN A 36 1.69 -7.16 14.96
N LEU A 37 0.94 -6.84 13.89
CA LEU A 37 0.29 -5.52 13.75
C LEU A 37 -0.88 -5.34 14.73
N GLY A 38 -1.45 -6.44 15.23
CA GLY A 38 -2.68 -6.40 16.02
C GLY A 38 -3.90 -5.98 15.20
N ASP A 39 -4.93 -5.56 15.92
CA ASP A 39 -6.26 -5.18 15.44
C ASP A 39 -6.51 -3.67 15.52
N ASP A 40 -5.43 -2.88 15.63
CA ASP A 40 -5.53 -1.42 15.61
C ASP A 40 -6.11 -0.94 14.26
N PRO A 41 -7.08 0.00 14.26
CA PRO A 41 -7.71 0.50 13.04
C PRO A 41 -6.73 1.03 11.99
N ASP A 42 -5.66 1.69 12.41
CA ASP A 42 -4.64 2.24 11.52
C ASP A 42 -3.81 1.11 10.91
N MET A 43 -3.53 0.08 11.69
CA MET A 43 -2.81 -1.12 11.26
C MET A 43 -3.61 -1.93 10.24
N MET A 44 -4.92 -2.07 10.47
CA MET A 44 -5.84 -2.70 9.51
C MET A 44 -5.95 -1.91 8.21
N MET A 45 -6.00 -0.57 8.30
CA MET A 45 -6.02 0.30 7.11
C MET A 45 -4.72 0.20 6.31
N TRP A 46 -3.56 0.25 6.98
CA TRP A 46 -2.26 0.06 6.34
C TRP A 46 -2.19 -1.29 5.60
N ALA A 47 -2.64 -2.37 6.23
CA ALA A 47 -2.66 -3.70 5.62
C ALA A 47 -3.56 -3.76 4.38
N GLY A 48 -4.73 -3.10 4.42
CA GLY A 48 -5.64 -2.98 3.28
C GLY A 48 -5.02 -2.22 2.11
N LEU A 49 -4.38 -1.08 2.38
CA LEU A 49 -3.67 -0.28 1.38
C LEU A 49 -2.50 -1.07 0.76
N TYR A 50 -1.75 -1.79 1.58
CA TYR A 50 -0.65 -2.64 1.11
C TYR A 50 -1.14 -3.80 0.25
N HIS A 51 -2.27 -4.41 0.59
CA HIS A 51 -2.87 -5.45 -0.26
C HIS A 51 -3.35 -4.89 -1.61
N LEU A 52 -3.96 -3.70 -1.60
CA LEU A 52 -4.36 -3.01 -2.83
C LEU A 52 -3.14 -2.65 -3.70
N TYR A 53 -2.03 -2.24 -3.09
CA TYR A 53 -0.77 -2.00 -3.79
C TYR A 53 -0.30 -3.24 -4.55
N LEU A 54 -0.18 -4.38 -3.86
CA LEU A 54 0.31 -5.63 -4.44
C LEU A 54 -0.59 -6.15 -5.54
N THR A 55 -1.90 -6.14 -5.33
CA THR A 55 -2.87 -6.68 -6.29
C THR A 55 -3.07 -5.79 -7.50
N SER A 56 -2.89 -4.47 -7.37
CA SER A 56 -2.95 -3.54 -8.50
C SER A 56 -1.67 -3.48 -9.32
N HIS A 57 -0.53 -3.96 -8.80
CA HIS A 57 0.76 -3.86 -9.47
C HIS A 57 0.81 -4.54 -10.86
N PRO A 58 0.31 -5.79 -11.05
CA PRO A 58 0.32 -6.44 -12.36
C PRO A 58 -0.56 -5.71 -13.39
N LEU A 59 -1.73 -5.25 -12.96
CA LEU A 59 -2.65 -4.48 -13.82
C LEU A 59 -1.99 -3.16 -14.26
N ARG A 60 -1.27 -2.51 -13.36
CA ARG A 60 -0.54 -1.27 -13.65
C ARG A 60 0.60 -1.48 -14.64
N GLN A 61 1.38 -2.56 -14.48
CA GLN A 61 2.43 -2.94 -15.43
C GLN A 61 1.85 -3.21 -16.82
N PHE A 62 0.71 -3.88 -16.89
CA PHE A 62 -0.01 -4.11 -18.14
C PHE A 62 -0.44 -2.79 -18.80
N MET A 63 -1.07 -1.88 -18.04
CA MET A 63 -1.53 -0.58 -18.57
C MET A 63 -0.38 0.29 -19.10
N LEU A 64 0.77 0.30 -18.41
CA LEU A 64 1.95 1.03 -18.88
C LEU A 64 2.51 0.44 -20.18
N HIS A 65 2.55 -0.89 -20.29
CA HIS A 65 2.99 -1.57 -21.50
C HIS A 65 2.04 -1.32 -22.68
N GLU A 66 0.72 -1.36 -22.45
CA GLU A 66 -0.28 -1.08 -23.49
C GLU A 66 -0.15 0.37 -24.00
N ALA A 67 -0.06 1.35 -23.10
CA ALA A 67 0.09 2.76 -23.45
C ALA A 67 1.41 3.07 -24.19
N ALA A 68 2.48 2.32 -23.92
CA ALA A 68 3.76 2.44 -24.63
C ALA A 68 3.78 1.74 -26.00
N SER A 69 2.81 0.86 -26.27
CA SER A 69 2.68 0.10 -27.52
C SER A 69 1.68 0.71 -28.51
N ALA A 70 0.98 1.78 -28.12
CA ALA A 70 -0.01 2.52 -28.92
C ALA A 70 0.59 3.82 -29.49
#